data_AF-A0ABD2UBC1-F1
#
_entry.id   AF-A0ABD2UBC1-F1
#
_cell.length_a   1.000
_cell.length_b   1.000
_cell.length_c   1.000
_cell.angle_alpha   90.00
_cell.angle_beta   90.00
_cell.angle_gamma   90.00
#
_symmetry.space_group_name_H-M   'P 1'
#
loop_
_entity.id
_entity.type
_entity.pdbx_description
1 polymer ?
#
loop_
_entity_poly.entity_id
_entity_poly.type
_entity_poly.pdbx_seq_one_letter_code
_entity_poly.pdbx_strand_id
1 'polypeptide(L)'
;MAVVASAPGKVLMTGGYLVLERKNAGIVLSTNARFYAIVKPLHEEIIPESWAWGWADVKLISPQMDRETMYKLSLKNLKLQSVSSSESRNPFVEYAVEYAIAAAHATFDKDKKDMLQKLLLKGLDITILGCNEFYSYRNQIEARGLPLTPESLASLPPFTSITFNAEDSIGENQKPEVAKTGLGSSAAMTTAVVASLLHYLGVVSLSSFSEDQSHGRKDDSDLDIVHVIAQTAHCIAQGKVGSGFDVSSAVFGSQRYVRFSPEVLSSAQNAGMATPLTEVIYDVLKAKWDQ
;
A
#
# COMPACT_ATOMS: atom_id res chain seq x y z
N MET A 1 1.97 19.30 -7.12
CA MET A 1 1.10 19.17 -5.93
C MET A 1 1.39 17.81 -5.31
N ALA A 2 1.49 17.72 -3.99
CA ALA A 2 1.68 16.46 -3.29
C ALA A 2 0.33 15.96 -2.77
N VAL A 3 0.13 14.64 -2.76
CA VAL A 3 -1.03 13.97 -2.18
C VAL A 3 -0.57 13.15 -0.99
N VAL A 4 -1.29 13.25 0.12
CA VAL A 4 -1.05 12.46 1.31
C VAL A 4 -2.29 11.64 1.59
N ALA A 5 -2.14 10.32 1.66
CA ALA A 5 -3.17 9.42 2.15
C ALA A 5 -2.68 8.66 3.37
N SER A 6 -3.60 8.19 4.20
CA SER A 6 -3.27 7.39 5.36
C SER A 6 -4.27 6.27 5.58
N ALA A 7 -3.81 5.17 6.16
CA ALA A 7 -4.63 4.00 6.47
C ALA A 7 -4.34 3.50 7.89
N PRO A 8 -5.36 3.18 8.69
CA PRO A 8 -5.20 2.71 10.06
C PRO A 8 -4.66 1.28 10.13
N GLY A 9 -4.06 0.94 11.26
CA GLY A 9 -3.82 -0.45 11.65
C GLY A 9 -5.12 -1.14 12.10
N LYS A 10 -5.01 -2.42 12.46
CA LYS A 10 -6.16 -3.25 12.81
C LYS A 10 -5.95 -4.17 14.01
N VAL A 11 -7.06 -4.62 14.59
CA VAL A 11 -7.14 -5.71 15.57
C VAL A 11 -8.35 -6.57 15.25
N LEU A 12 -8.14 -7.88 15.07
CA LEU A 12 -9.25 -8.84 14.92
C LEU A 12 -9.72 -9.24 16.32
N MET A 13 -10.92 -8.79 16.71
CA MET A 13 -11.50 -9.05 18.02
C MET A 13 -12.18 -10.42 18.10
N THR A 14 -12.87 -10.82 17.03
CA THR A 14 -13.59 -12.10 16.97
C THR A 14 -13.45 -12.74 15.59
N GLY A 15 -13.73 -14.05 15.49
CA GLY A 15 -13.65 -14.83 14.26
C GLY A 15 -12.37 -15.65 14.13
N GLY A 16 -11.22 -15.15 14.60
CA GLY A 16 -9.97 -15.91 14.61
C GLY A 16 -9.64 -16.51 13.23
N TYR A 17 -9.35 -17.81 13.16
CA TYR A 17 -9.15 -18.50 11.89
C TYR A 17 -10.44 -18.79 11.10
N LEU A 18 -11.62 -18.71 11.73
CA LEU A 18 -12.90 -18.97 11.04
C LEU A 18 -13.12 -18.00 9.88
N VAL A 19 -12.63 -16.76 9.99
CA VAL A 19 -12.75 -15.74 8.92
C VAL A 19 -11.99 -16.11 7.63
N LEU A 20 -11.16 -17.16 7.65
CA LEU A 20 -10.59 -17.72 6.42
C LEU A 20 -11.64 -18.45 5.57
N GLU A 21 -12.78 -18.84 6.14
CA GLU A 21 -13.82 -19.60 5.45
C GLU A 21 -15.14 -18.82 5.41
N ARG A 22 -15.74 -18.75 4.22
CA ARG A 22 -17.08 -18.17 4.07
C ARG A 22 -18.12 -19.16 4.65
N LYS A 23 -19.18 -18.69 5.32
CA LYS A 23 -19.61 -17.29 5.58
C LYS A 23 -19.29 -16.81 6.99
N ASN A 24 -18.22 -17.32 7.62
CA ASN A 24 -17.90 -16.95 8.99
C ASN A 24 -17.54 -15.47 9.07
N ALA A 25 -18.11 -14.78 10.06
CA ALA A 25 -17.87 -13.37 10.29
C ALA A 25 -16.85 -13.15 11.41
N GLY A 26 -16.13 -12.04 11.35
CA GLY A 26 -15.30 -11.52 12.43
C GLY A 26 -15.61 -10.06 12.71
N ILE A 27 -15.27 -9.59 13.91
CA ILE A 27 -15.29 -8.17 14.25
C ILE A 27 -13.85 -7.67 14.19
N VAL A 28 -13.61 -6.66 13.37
CA VAL A 28 -12.30 -6.02 13.22
C VAL A 28 -12.43 -4.57 13.66
N LEU A 29 -11.52 -4.12 14.52
CA LEU A 29 -11.42 -2.72 14.91
C LEU A 29 -10.19 -2.09 14.26
N SER A 30 -10.38 -0.93 13.63
CA SER A 30 -9.29 -0.08 13.17
C SER A 30 -8.67 0.67 14.35
N THR A 31 -7.35 0.84 14.37
CA THR A 31 -6.66 1.60 15.41
C THR A 31 -6.43 3.05 14.99
N ASN A 32 -5.98 3.87 15.95
CA ASN A 32 -5.52 5.23 15.70
C ASN A 32 -4.09 5.30 15.12
N ALA A 33 -3.32 4.21 15.19
CA ALA A 33 -2.02 4.12 14.53
C ALA A 33 -2.21 4.03 13.01
N ARG A 34 -1.48 4.84 12.23
CA ARG A 34 -1.66 4.94 10.78
C ARG A 34 -0.35 4.80 10.01
N PHE A 35 -0.44 4.21 8.83
CA PHE A 35 0.56 4.43 7.79
C PHE A 35 0.15 5.64 6.95
N TYR A 36 1.14 6.39 6.50
CA TYR A 36 1.02 7.52 5.59
C TYR A 36 1.83 7.23 4.35
N ALA A 37 1.29 7.60 3.20
CA ALA A 37 1.98 7.62 1.93
C ALA A 37 1.86 9.01 1.31
N ILE A 38 2.99 9.57 0.93
CA ILE A 38 3.10 10.89 0.30
C ILE A 38 3.54 10.64 -1.14
N VAL A 39 2.74 11.09 -2.10
CA VAL A 39 3.04 11.00 -3.54
C VAL A 39 3.17 12.40 -4.10
N LYS A 40 4.26 12.67 -4.81
CA LYS A 40 4.51 13.94 -5.50
C LYS A 40 5.33 13.68 -6.77
N PRO A 41 5.40 14.64 -7.72
CA PRO A 41 6.26 14.47 -8.88
C PRO A 41 7.74 14.42 -8.47
N LEU A 42 8.52 13.56 -9.11
CA LEU A 42 9.97 13.47 -8.89
C LEU A 42 10.71 14.64 -9.56
N HIS A 43 10.20 15.11 -10.70
CA HIS A 43 10.73 16.22 -11.48
C HIS A 43 9.67 17.31 -11.66
N GLU A 44 10.08 18.57 -11.58
CA GLU A 44 9.17 19.71 -11.78
C GLU A 44 8.69 19.79 -13.24
N GLU A 45 9.62 19.58 -14.17
CA GLU A 45 9.42 19.58 -15.61
C GLU A 45 9.66 18.20 -16.22
N ILE A 46 9.04 17.95 -17.38
CA ILE A 46 9.24 16.71 -18.12
C ILE A 46 10.59 16.81 -18.84
N ILE A 47 11.49 15.86 -18.56
CA ILE A 47 12.81 15.83 -19.18
C ILE A 47 12.63 15.54 -20.69
N PRO A 48 13.20 16.35 -21.61
CA PRO A 48 12.93 16.23 -23.05
C PRO A 48 13.14 14.83 -23.66
N GLU A 49 14.12 14.07 -23.14
CA GLU A 49 14.45 12.72 -23.63
C GLU A 49 13.56 11.60 -23.06
N SER A 50 12.79 11.88 -22.00
CA SER A 50 11.99 10.87 -21.28
C SER A 50 10.90 10.20 -22.14
N TRP A 51 10.40 10.91 -23.15
CA TRP A 51 9.37 10.41 -24.09
C TRP A 51 9.89 9.29 -24.98
N ALA A 52 11.19 9.28 -25.29
CA ALA A 52 11.79 8.31 -26.20
C ALA A 52 12.03 6.95 -25.54
N TRP A 53 12.09 6.90 -24.21
CA TRP A 53 12.57 5.71 -23.50
C TRP A 53 11.44 4.74 -23.16
N GLY A 54 10.18 5.19 -23.06
CA GLY A 54 9.06 4.34 -22.66
C GLY A 54 9.14 3.89 -21.19
N TRP A 55 9.91 4.61 -20.38
CA TRP A 55 10.12 4.40 -18.95
C TRP A 55 9.84 5.67 -18.15
N ALA A 56 9.35 5.50 -16.94
CA ALA A 56 9.22 6.56 -15.95
C ALA A 56 10.02 6.22 -14.68
N ASP A 57 10.48 7.25 -13.98
CA ASP A 57 11.27 7.08 -12.76
C ASP A 57 10.35 7.02 -11.53
N VAL A 58 10.59 6.06 -10.66
CA VAL A 58 9.86 5.93 -9.40
C VAL A 58 10.87 5.85 -8.27
N LYS A 59 10.84 6.84 -7.39
CA LYS A 59 11.62 6.92 -6.16
C LYS A 59 10.74 6.48 -5.00
N LEU A 60 11.22 5.51 -4.22
CA LEU A 60 10.56 5.04 -3.01
C LEU A 60 11.46 5.30 -1.79
N ILE A 61 10.93 6.00 -0.80
CA ILE A 61 11.64 6.38 0.43
C ILE A 61 10.91 5.81 1.65
N SER A 62 11.64 5.19 2.56
CA SER A 62 11.18 4.74 3.87
C SER A 62 12.16 5.23 4.94
N PRO A 63 12.01 6.48 5.44
CA PRO A 63 12.99 7.11 6.33
C PRO A 63 13.23 6.33 7.62
N GLN A 64 12.18 5.75 8.18
CA GLN A 64 12.27 4.93 9.40
C GLN A 64 13.15 3.68 9.26
N MET A 65 13.40 3.24 8.03
CA MET A 65 14.25 2.09 7.73
C MET A 65 15.58 2.48 7.10
N ASP A 66 15.84 3.79 6.94
CA ASP A 66 16.95 4.33 6.15
C ASP A 66 17.06 3.68 4.76
N ARG A 67 15.91 3.54 4.09
CA ARG A 67 15.81 2.89 2.78
C ARG A 67 15.34 3.87 1.73
N GLU A 68 16.09 3.90 0.64
CA GLU A 68 15.73 4.56 -0.60
C GLU A 68 15.91 3.54 -1.74
N THR A 69 14.96 3.48 -2.67
CA THR A 69 15.07 2.59 -3.83
C THR A 69 14.53 3.30 -5.07
N MET A 70 15.33 3.24 -6.14
CA MET A 70 14.97 3.78 -7.44
C MET A 70 14.52 2.65 -8.36
N TYR A 71 13.38 2.85 -9.01
CA TYR A 71 12.81 1.94 -9.99
C TYR A 71 12.63 2.64 -11.35
N LYS A 72 12.71 1.85 -12.41
CA LYS A 72 12.19 2.20 -13.74
C LYS A 72 10.84 1.52 -13.92
N LEU A 73 9.80 2.30 -14.18
CA LEU A 73 8.46 1.83 -14.54
C LEU A 73 8.34 1.72 -16.05
N SER A 74 8.06 0.53 -16.58
CA SER A 74 7.74 0.37 -18.00
C SER A 74 6.37 0.97 -18.28
N LEU A 75 6.28 1.99 -19.14
CA LEU A 75 5.00 2.60 -19.52
C LEU A 75 4.16 1.70 -20.45
N LYS A 76 4.79 0.68 -21.04
CA LYS A 76 4.12 -0.32 -21.90
C LYS A 76 3.49 -1.44 -21.07
N ASN A 77 4.26 -2.02 -20.15
CA ASN A 77 3.85 -3.22 -19.42
C ASN A 77 3.39 -2.91 -17.98
N LEU A 78 3.59 -1.68 -17.52
CA LEU A 78 3.27 -1.21 -16.16
C LEU A 78 3.96 -2.02 -15.07
N LYS A 79 5.21 -2.41 -15.33
CA LYS A 79 6.06 -3.19 -14.43
C LYS A 79 7.24 -2.38 -13.93
N LEU A 80 7.53 -2.51 -12.65
CA LEU A 80 8.69 -1.90 -12.01
C LEU A 80 9.92 -2.79 -12.18
N GLN A 81 11.05 -2.14 -12.45
CA GLN A 81 12.37 -2.75 -12.46
C GLN A 81 13.27 -1.97 -11.51
N SER A 82 13.81 -2.65 -10.51
CA SER A 82 14.76 -2.04 -9.57
C SER A 82 16.03 -1.66 -10.31
N VAL A 83 16.50 -0.42 -10.13
CA VAL A 83 17.76 0.08 -10.71
C VAL A 83 18.97 -0.41 -9.91
N SER A 84 18.79 -0.61 -8.60
CA SER A 84 19.82 -1.15 -7.71
C SER A 84 19.64 -2.66 -7.52
N SER A 85 20.76 -3.37 -7.37
CA SER A 85 20.82 -4.77 -6.91
C SER A 85 20.57 -4.91 -5.39
N SER A 86 20.16 -3.84 -4.71
CA SER A 86 19.94 -3.84 -3.26
C SER A 86 18.79 -4.77 -2.88
N GLU A 87 19.03 -5.61 -1.87
CA GLU A 87 18.10 -6.63 -1.36
C GLU A 87 16.84 -6.06 -0.65
N SER A 88 16.63 -4.75 -0.71
CA SER A 88 15.60 -3.98 -0.02
C SER A 88 14.27 -3.88 -0.77
N ARG A 89 13.97 -4.81 -1.69
CA ARG A 89 12.68 -4.85 -2.40
C ARG A 89 11.51 -5.01 -1.43
N ASN A 90 10.43 -4.30 -1.70
CA ASN A 90 9.19 -4.39 -0.94
C ASN A 90 8.04 -4.74 -1.90
N PRO A 91 7.72 -6.03 -2.09
CA PRO A 91 6.74 -6.46 -3.08
C PRO A 91 5.35 -5.85 -2.83
N PHE A 92 4.98 -5.58 -1.58
CA PHE A 92 3.71 -4.94 -1.23
C PHE A 92 3.57 -3.54 -1.83
N VAL A 93 4.67 -2.77 -1.88
CA VAL A 93 4.69 -1.42 -2.45
C VAL A 93 4.84 -1.48 -3.96
N GLU A 94 5.66 -2.40 -4.47
CA GLU A 94 5.84 -2.61 -5.91
C GLU A 94 4.49 -2.93 -6.58
N TYR A 95 3.76 -3.94 -6.08
CA TYR A 95 2.44 -4.27 -6.60
C TYR A 95 1.42 -3.15 -6.39
N ALA A 96 1.48 -2.41 -5.28
CA ALA A 96 0.63 -1.24 -5.07
C ALA A 96 0.80 -0.19 -6.17
N VAL A 97 2.05 0.11 -6.53
CA VAL A 97 2.37 1.07 -7.61
C VAL A 97 1.91 0.54 -8.97
N GLU A 98 2.29 -0.68 -9.33
CA GLU A 98 1.93 -1.29 -10.60
C GLU A 98 0.41 -1.35 -10.79
N TYR A 99 -0.32 -1.77 -9.76
CA TYR A 99 -1.76 -2.02 -9.85
C TYR A 99 -2.56 -0.71 -9.81
N ALA A 100 -2.12 0.30 -9.05
CA ALA A 100 -2.76 1.61 -9.06
C ALA A 100 -2.62 2.30 -10.43
N ILE A 101 -1.45 2.19 -11.07
CA ILE A 101 -1.22 2.76 -12.41
C ILE A 101 -2.02 1.97 -13.46
N ALA A 102 -2.05 0.65 -13.36
CA ALA A 102 -2.90 -0.18 -14.23
C ALA A 102 -4.39 0.12 -14.06
N ALA A 103 -4.86 0.42 -12.85
CA ALA A 103 -6.23 0.87 -12.60
C ALA A 103 -6.52 2.20 -13.29
N ALA A 104 -5.59 3.16 -13.27
CA ALA A 104 -5.73 4.42 -14.00
C ALA A 104 -5.86 4.16 -15.52
N HIS A 105 -5.01 3.32 -16.10
CA HIS A 105 -5.12 2.95 -17.52
C HIS A 105 -6.41 2.18 -17.86
N ALA A 106 -6.90 1.33 -16.96
CA ALA A 106 -8.12 0.55 -17.17
C ALA A 106 -9.40 1.41 -17.10
N THR A 107 -9.38 2.50 -16.33
CA THR A 107 -10.56 3.33 -16.05
C THR A 107 -10.64 4.59 -16.93
N PHE A 108 -9.50 5.09 -17.42
CA PHE A 108 -9.45 6.34 -18.18
C PHE A 108 -9.80 6.20 -19.66
N ASP A 109 -10.50 7.22 -20.17
CA ASP A 109 -10.64 7.50 -21.59
C ASP A 109 -9.31 7.95 -22.23
N LYS A 110 -9.34 8.23 -23.53
CA LYS A 110 -8.13 8.58 -24.29
C LYS A 110 -7.49 9.89 -23.80
N ASP A 111 -8.29 10.92 -23.53
CA ASP A 111 -7.77 12.23 -23.14
C ASP A 111 -7.14 12.18 -21.73
N LYS A 112 -7.76 11.44 -20.81
CA LYS A 112 -7.20 11.19 -19.47
C LYS A 112 -5.94 10.33 -19.51
N LYS A 113 -5.82 9.40 -20.46
CA LYS A 113 -4.59 8.61 -20.65
C LYS A 113 -3.41 9.48 -21.11
N ASP A 114 -3.64 10.45 -21.97
CA ASP A 114 -2.59 11.39 -22.38
C ASP A 114 -2.12 12.27 -21.20
N MET A 115 -3.05 12.68 -20.34
CA MET A 115 -2.72 13.39 -19.08
C MET A 115 -1.96 12.50 -18.10
N LEU A 116 -2.39 11.25 -17.93
CA LEU A 116 -1.71 10.25 -17.11
C LEU A 116 -0.28 10.03 -17.58
N GLN A 117 -0.05 9.89 -18.88
CA GLN A 117 1.29 9.71 -19.43
C GLN A 117 2.19 10.91 -19.12
N LYS A 118 1.71 12.14 -19.31
CA LYS A 118 2.47 13.36 -18.96
C LYS A 118 2.80 13.41 -17.47
N LEU A 119 1.89 12.97 -16.62
CA LEU A 119 2.06 12.94 -15.17
C LEU A 119 3.09 11.88 -14.76
N LEU A 120 3.06 10.68 -15.35
CA LEU A 120 4.05 9.63 -15.10
C LEU A 120 5.45 10.02 -15.61
N LEU A 121 5.55 10.76 -16.72
CA LEU A 121 6.84 11.24 -17.26
C LEU A 121 7.55 12.25 -16.34
N LYS A 122 6.84 12.87 -15.38
CA LYS A 122 7.46 13.65 -14.31
C LYS A 122 8.09 12.79 -13.21
N GLY A 123 7.93 11.47 -13.29
CA GLY A 123 8.31 10.52 -12.27
C GLY A 123 7.45 10.62 -11.01
N LEU A 124 7.56 9.60 -10.16
CA LEU A 124 6.86 9.50 -8.88
C LEU A 124 7.87 9.49 -7.75
N ASP A 125 7.71 10.41 -6.79
CA ASP A 125 8.41 10.38 -5.51
C ASP A 125 7.40 9.96 -4.42
N ILE A 126 7.64 8.77 -3.85
CA ILE A 126 6.75 8.10 -2.91
C ILE A 126 7.48 7.96 -1.56
N THR A 127 6.98 8.62 -0.53
CA THR A 127 7.49 8.47 0.84
C THR A 127 6.49 7.72 1.70
N ILE A 128 6.94 6.69 2.41
CA ILE A 128 6.13 5.88 3.32
C ILE A 128 6.58 6.11 4.76
N LEU A 129 5.61 6.35 5.65
CA LEU A 129 5.81 6.55 7.08
C LEU A 129 4.76 5.74 7.87
N GLY A 130 5.16 5.06 8.94
CA GLY A 130 4.27 4.32 9.84
C GLY A 130 4.41 4.82 11.26
N CYS A 131 3.29 5.05 11.95
CA CYS A 131 3.32 5.38 13.38
C CYS A 131 4.12 4.34 14.18
N ASN A 132 4.74 4.77 15.29
CA ASN A 132 5.69 3.94 16.06
C ASN A 132 5.02 2.64 16.59
N GLU A 133 3.70 2.65 16.81
CA GLU A 133 2.90 1.52 17.29
C GLU A 133 2.91 0.30 16.34
N PHE A 134 3.32 0.45 15.07
CA PHE A 134 3.47 -0.69 14.15
C PHE A 134 4.72 -1.54 14.43
N TYR A 135 5.67 -1.02 15.22
CA TYR A 135 6.98 -1.61 15.43
C TYR A 135 7.31 -1.75 16.92
N SER A 136 8.19 -2.69 17.24
CA SER A 136 8.72 -2.81 18.59
C SER A 136 9.90 -1.86 18.80
N TYR A 137 9.76 -0.94 19.74
CA TYR A 137 10.84 -0.06 20.21
C TYR A 137 11.42 -0.52 21.55
N ARG A 138 11.17 -1.77 21.95
CA ARG A 138 11.55 -2.32 23.27
C ARG A 138 13.00 -1.99 23.64
N ASN A 139 13.94 -2.36 22.78
CA ASN A 139 15.38 -2.17 23.04
C ASN A 139 15.74 -0.67 23.19
N GLN A 140 15.13 0.22 22.40
CA GLN A 140 15.37 1.66 22.50
C GLN A 140 14.81 2.25 23.79
N ILE A 141 13.65 1.77 24.24
CA ILE A 141 12.98 2.21 25.47
C ILE A 141 13.78 1.71 26.69
N GLU A 142 14.15 0.42 26.71
CA GLU A 142 14.96 -0.18 27.78
C GLU A 142 16.35 0.47 27.87
N ALA A 143 17.00 0.76 26.74
CA ALA A 143 18.29 1.46 26.71
C ALA A 143 18.23 2.89 27.29
N ARG A 144 17.06 3.52 27.30
CA ARG A 144 16.82 4.83 27.95
C ARG A 144 16.42 4.70 29.41
N GLY A 145 16.34 3.49 29.97
CA GLY A 145 15.88 3.23 31.33
C GLY A 145 14.39 3.54 31.54
N LEU A 146 13.61 3.59 30.47
CA LEU A 146 12.18 3.90 30.51
C LEU A 146 11.33 2.62 30.69
N PRO A 147 10.18 2.70 31.37
CA PRO A 147 9.29 1.54 31.54
C PRO A 147 8.58 1.18 30.22
N LEU A 148 8.35 -0.11 29.97
CA LEU A 148 7.65 -0.60 28.76
C LEU A 148 6.15 -0.30 28.79
N THR A 149 5.82 0.95 28.49
CA THR A 149 4.49 1.54 28.61
C THR A 149 4.12 2.30 27.34
N PRO A 150 2.83 2.46 27.01
CA PRO A 150 2.39 3.30 25.90
C PRO A 150 2.92 4.73 25.99
N GLU A 151 3.02 5.29 27.20
CA GLU A 151 3.53 6.65 27.44
C GLU A 151 5.01 6.76 27.07
N SER A 152 5.80 5.72 27.33
CA SER A 152 7.22 5.70 26.95
C SER A 152 7.40 5.60 25.43
N LEU A 153 6.54 4.86 24.74
CA LEU A 153 6.53 4.84 23.28
C LEU A 153 6.12 6.22 22.71
N ALA A 154 5.10 6.84 23.28
CA ALA A 154 4.63 8.18 22.89
C ALA A 154 5.66 9.28 23.15
N SER A 155 6.61 9.06 24.06
CA SER A 155 7.73 9.99 24.29
C SER A 155 8.78 9.99 23.18
N LEU A 156 8.78 8.97 22.31
CA LEU A 156 9.66 8.94 21.14
C LEU A 156 9.13 9.89 20.06
N PRO A 157 10.01 10.56 19.28
CA PRO A 157 9.57 11.33 18.13
C PRO A 157 8.67 10.50 17.19
N PRO A 158 7.62 11.09 16.59
CA PRO A 158 6.85 10.41 15.56
C PRO A 158 7.75 9.94 14.42
N PHE A 159 7.49 8.73 13.91
CA PHE A 159 8.26 8.13 12.83
C PHE A 159 9.76 7.94 13.17
N THR A 160 10.05 7.55 14.42
CA THR A 160 11.42 7.27 14.87
C THR A 160 12.02 6.11 14.06
N SER A 161 13.31 6.19 13.74
CA SER A 161 14.05 5.11 13.07
C SER A 161 13.89 3.78 13.82
N ILE A 162 13.57 2.74 13.07
CA ILE A 162 13.33 1.40 13.59
C ILE A 162 14.69 0.76 13.88
N THR A 163 14.83 0.15 15.05
CA THR A 163 15.98 -0.74 15.30
C THR A 163 15.68 -2.09 14.68
N PHE A 164 16.57 -2.57 13.84
CA PHE A 164 16.54 -3.96 13.42
C PHE A 164 17.00 -4.85 14.57
N ASN A 165 16.39 -6.02 14.72
CA ASN A 165 16.94 -7.01 15.65
C ASN A 165 18.36 -7.35 15.17
N ALA A 166 19.37 -7.08 16.01
CA ALA A 166 20.72 -7.55 15.74
C ALA A 166 20.69 -9.08 15.83
N GLU A 167 21.08 -9.76 14.76
CA GLU A 167 21.30 -11.20 14.82
C GLU A 167 22.53 -11.44 15.69
N ASP A 168 22.33 -12.13 16.81
CA ASP A 168 23.40 -12.93 17.39
C ASP A 168 23.80 -13.98 16.34
N SER A 169 24.83 -13.62 15.56
CA SER A 169 25.70 -14.47 14.73
C SER A 169 25.31 -15.95 14.65
N ILE A 170 24.75 -16.39 13.52
CA ILE A 170 25.09 -17.63 12.77
C ILE A 170 24.26 -17.61 11.46
N GLY A 171 24.91 -17.29 10.34
CA GLY A 171 24.36 -17.49 9.00
C GLY A 171 24.34 -16.22 8.14
N GLU A 172 25.38 -16.02 7.34
CA GLU A 172 25.36 -15.07 6.22
C GLU A 172 24.13 -15.37 5.33
N ASN A 173 23.20 -14.40 5.23
CA ASN A 173 22.00 -14.33 4.36
C ASN A 173 20.62 -14.21 5.06
N GLN A 174 20.53 -13.87 6.34
CA GLN A 174 19.24 -13.49 6.94
C GLN A 174 19.08 -11.97 7.05
N LYS A 175 17.94 -11.47 6.53
CA LYS A 175 17.65 -10.04 6.46
C LYS A 175 17.30 -9.56 7.87
N PRO A 176 17.83 -8.42 8.34
CA PRO A 176 17.49 -7.89 9.64
C PRO A 176 15.97 -7.77 9.81
N GLU A 177 15.42 -8.51 10.77
CA GLU A 177 13.98 -8.58 10.97
C GLU A 177 13.48 -7.31 11.67
N VAL A 178 12.47 -6.68 11.07
CA VAL A 178 11.71 -5.63 11.73
C VAL A 178 10.68 -6.29 12.64
N ALA A 179 10.84 -6.12 13.95
CA ALA A 179 9.86 -6.58 14.92
C ALA A 179 8.54 -5.81 14.77
N LYS A 180 7.53 -6.47 14.18
CA LYS A 180 6.18 -5.92 13.96
C LYS A 180 5.25 -6.28 15.12
N THR A 181 4.31 -5.39 15.44
CA THR A 181 3.35 -5.59 16.55
C THR A 181 2.10 -6.40 16.19
N GLY A 182 1.95 -6.80 14.92
CA GLY A 182 0.77 -7.54 14.45
C GLY A 182 -0.44 -6.68 14.06
N LEU A 183 -0.32 -5.35 14.12
CA LEU A 183 -1.36 -4.39 13.72
C LEU A 183 -1.68 -4.36 12.21
N GLY A 184 -1.09 -5.25 11.41
CA GLY A 184 -1.33 -5.30 9.97
C GLY A 184 -0.55 -4.24 9.18
N SER A 185 0.73 -4.01 9.52
CA SER A 185 1.56 -2.99 8.87
C SER A 185 1.63 -3.11 7.34
N SER A 186 1.71 -4.32 6.78
CA SER A 186 1.70 -4.51 5.32
C SER A 186 0.38 -4.07 4.68
N ALA A 187 -0.75 -4.42 5.29
CA ALA A 187 -2.08 -4.04 4.80
C ALA A 187 -2.31 -2.52 4.87
N ALA A 188 -1.98 -1.89 6.01
CA ALA A 188 -2.08 -0.44 6.18
C ALA A 188 -1.16 0.31 5.21
N MET A 189 0.10 -0.13 5.07
CA MET A 189 1.06 0.45 4.12
C MET A 189 0.58 0.34 2.68
N THR A 190 0.21 -0.86 2.22
CA THR A 190 -0.31 -1.08 0.85
C THR A 190 -1.52 -0.20 0.59
N THR A 191 -2.46 -0.13 1.53
CA THR A 191 -3.67 0.68 1.41
C THR A 191 -3.35 2.17 1.30
N ALA A 192 -2.46 2.70 2.14
CA ALA A 192 -2.06 4.10 2.07
C ALA A 192 -1.37 4.45 0.74
N VAL A 193 -0.51 3.57 0.23
CA VAL A 193 0.16 3.77 -1.08
C VAL A 193 -0.85 3.72 -2.22
N VAL A 194 -1.74 2.73 -2.25
CA VAL A 194 -2.78 2.63 -3.28
C VAL A 194 -3.70 3.85 -3.24
N ALA A 195 -4.19 4.23 -2.06
CA ALA A 195 -5.07 5.40 -1.91
C ALA A 195 -4.41 6.69 -2.38
N SER A 196 -3.16 6.96 -1.97
CA SER A 196 -2.43 8.17 -2.38
C SER A 196 -2.15 8.20 -3.88
N LEU A 197 -1.78 7.05 -4.49
CA LEU A 197 -1.56 6.96 -5.93
C LEU A 197 -2.86 7.12 -6.71
N LEU A 198 -3.92 6.38 -6.39
CA LEU A 198 -5.18 6.49 -7.12
C LEU A 198 -5.74 7.93 -7.06
N HIS A 199 -5.60 8.61 -5.92
CA HIS A 199 -5.98 10.02 -5.80
C HIS A 199 -5.06 10.93 -6.62
N TYR A 200 -3.73 10.75 -6.52
CA TYR A 200 -2.74 11.53 -7.28
C TYR A 200 -2.89 11.39 -8.80
N LEU A 201 -3.23 10.19 -9.28
CA LEU A 201 -3.48 9.89 -10.68
C LEU A 201 -4.87 10.37 -11.16
N GLY A 202 -5.76 10.79 -10.24
CA GLY A 202 -7.11 11.25 -10.54
C GLY A 202 -8.13 10.13 -10.81
N VAL A 203 -7.85 8.90 -10.35
CA VAL A 203 -8.77 7.76 -10.44
C VAL A 203 -9.89 7.87 -9.41
N VAL A 204 -9.54 8.34 -8.21
CA VAL A 204 -10.46 8.56 -7.09
C VAL A 204 -10.31 9.98 -6.55
N SER A 205 -11.31 10.48 -5.83
CA SER A 205 -11.32 11.79 -5.19
C SER A 205 -11.66 11.64 -3.71
N LEU A 206 -10.72 11.07 -2.95
CA LEU A 206 -10.85 10.90 -1.51
C LEU A 206 -11.03 12.25 -0.80
N SER A 207 -12.10 12.38 -0.01
CA SER A 207 -12.44 13.58 0.76
C SER A 207 -11.37 13.89 1.81
N SER A 208 -11.09 15.19 1.97
CA SER A 208 -10.24 15.68 3.05
C SER A 208 -11.04 15.71 4.36
N PHE A 209 -10.36 15.60 5.51
CA PHE A 209 -10.97 15.66 6.86
C PHE A 209 -11.81 16.93 7.15
N SER A 210 -11.89 17.89 6.21
CA SER A 210 -12.50 19.20 6.37
C SER A 210 -13.80 19.43 5.58
N GLU A 211 -14.29 18.50 4.76
CA GLU A 211 -15.55 18.68 4.03
C GLU A 211 -16.73 17.97 4.72
N ASP A 212 -17.84 18.70 4.88
CA ASP A 212 -19.09 18.20 5.47
C ASP A 212 -19.52 16.89 4.79
N GLN A 213 -20.01 15.94 5.60
CA GLN A 213 -20.39 14.57 5.22
C GLN A 213 -21.63 14.47 4.28
N SER A 214 -21.83 15.41 3.36
CA SER A 214 -22.92 15.38 2.38
C SER A 214 -22.65 14.49 1.16
N HIS A 215 -21.46 13.87 1.05
CA HIS A 215 -21.01 13.10 -0.12
C HIS A 215 -20.86 11.58 0.10
N GLY A 216 -21.64 10.97 1.01
CA GLY A 216 -21.49 9.54 1.36
C GLY A 216 -21.44 8.56 0.18
N ARG A 217 -22.27 8.73 -0.87
CA ARG A 217 -22.34 7.75 -1.98
C ARG A 217 -21.13 7.73 -2.92
N LYS A 218 -20.43 8.85 -3.12
CA LYS A 218 -19.29 8.90 -4.04
C LYS A 218 -18.02 8.43 -3.34
N ASP A 219 -17.85 8.82 -2.08
CA ASP A 219 -16.76 8.35 -1.22
C ASP A 219 -16.80 6.82 -1.09
N ASP A 220 -17.99 6.22 -0.94
CA ASP A 220 -18.15 4.76 -0.90
C ASP A 220 -17.61 4.09 -2.18
N SER A 221 -17.93 4.63 -3.37
CA SER A 221 -17.47 4.06 -4.64
C SER A 221 -15.96 4.22 -4.88
N ASP A 222 -15.37 5.32 -4.40
CA ASP A 222 -13.94 5.57 -4.50
C ASP A 222 -13.17 4.67 -3.51
N LEU A 223 -13.69 4.47 -2.30
CA LEU A 223 -13.15 3.53 -1.33
C LEU A 223 -13.23 2.07 -1.81
N ASP A 224 -14.29 1.70 -2.54
CA ASP A 224 -14.38 0.37 -3.17
C ASP A 224 -13.23 0.15 -4.17
N ILE A 225 -12.91 1.14 -5.02
CA ILE A 225 -11.77 1.05 -5.94
C ILE A 225 -10.46 0.90 -5.15
N VAL A 226 -10.27 1.71 -4.10
CA VAL A 226 -9.09 1.59 -3.22
C VAL A 226 -9.01 0.19 -2.61
N HIS A 227 -10.11 -0.35 -2.09
CA HIS A 227 -10.16 -1.68 -1.50
C HIS A 227 -9.79 -2.76 -2.49
N VAL A 228 -10.43 -2.76 -3.66
CA VAL A 228 -10.20 -3.76 -4.71
C VAL A 228 -8.73 -3.78 -5.13
N ILE A 229 -8.15 -2.61 -5.41
CA ILE A 229 -6.74 -2.52 -5.85
C ILE A 229 -5.78 -2.88 -4.73
N ALA A 230 -5.98 -2.37 -3.51
CA ALA A 230 -5.13 -2.66 -2.36
C ALA A 230 -5.19 -4.14 -1.96
N GLN A 231 -6.38 -4.75 -1.96
CA GLN A 231 -6.57 -6.14 -1.61
C GLN A 231 -5.91 -7.07 -2.63
N THR A 232 -6.05 -6.74 -3.91
CA THR A 232 -5.42 -7.50 -5.00
C THR A 232 -3.90 -7.39 -4.92
N ALA A 233 -3.35 -6.17 -4.81
CA ALA A 233 -1.91 -5.96 -4.66
C ALA A 233 -1.34 -6.69 -3.43
N HIS A 234 -2.05 -6.64 -2.30
CA HIS A 234 -1.64 -7.31 -1.07
C HIS A 234 -1.65 -8.83 -1.21
N CYS A 235 -2.72 -9.43 -1.75
CA CYS A 235 -2.81 -10.87 -1.96
C CYS A 235 -1.69 -11.39 -2.88
N ILE A 236 -1.40 -10.68 -3.96
CA ILE A 236 -0.34 -11.07 -4.91
C ILE A 236 1.04 -10.90 -4.29
N ALA A 237 1.29 -9.81 -3.57
CA ALA A 237 2.54 -9.61 -2.81
C ALA A 237 2.76 -10.69 -1.74
N GLN A 238 1.68 -11.11 -1.09
CA GLN A 238 1.69 -12.12 -0.03
C GLN A 238 1.84 -13.56 -0.58
N GLY A 239 1.61 -13.77 -1.88
CA GLY A 239 1.68 -15.08 -2.55
C GLY A 239 0.51 -16.01 -2.22
N LYS A 240 -0.56 -15.52 -1.57
CA LYS A 240 -1.76 -16.29 -1.22
C LYS A 240 -2.96 -15.38 -1.02
N VAL A 241 -4.16 -15.92 -1.25
CA VAL A 241 -5.42 -15.24 -0.92
C VAL A 241 -5.73 -15.46 0.55
N GLY A 242 -5.47 -14.46 1.38
CA GLY A 242 -5.82 -14.46 2.79
C GLY A 242 -7.31 -14.25 3.04
N SER A 243 -7.64 -13.91 4.29
CA SER A 243 -8.99 -13.49 4.68
C SER A 243 -9.37 -12.14 4.07
N GLY A 244 -8.44 -11.18 3.99
CA GLY A 244 -8.68 -9.81 3.49
C GLY A 244 -9.19 -8.82 4.54
N PHE A 245 -9.41 -9.27 5.77
CA PHE A 245 -9.98 -8.42 6.82
C PHE A 245 -9.09 -7.23 7.17
N ASP A 246 -7.77 -7.40 7.02
CA ASP A 246 -6.77 -6.41 7.38
C ASP A 246 -6.77 -5.24 6.40
N VAL A 247 -6.68 -5.52 5.10
CA VAL A 247 -6.81 -4.49 4.04
C VAL A 247 -8.20 -3.87 4.06
N SER A 248 -9.25 -4.67 4.20
CA SER A 248 -10.61 -4.14 4.28
C SER A 248 -10.78 -3.15 5.44
N SER A 249 -10.30 -3.48 6.65
CA SER A 249 -10.36 -2.56 7.79
C SER A 249 -9.47 -1.33 7.64
N ALA A 250 -8.38 -1.44 6.86
CA ALA A 250 -7.53 -0.31 6.52
C ALA A 250 -8.20 0.67 5.54
N VAL A 251 -9.23 0.23 4.82
CA VAL A 251 -10.03 1.09 3.92
C VAL A 251 -11.28 1.61 4.63
N PHE A 252 -12.09 0.71 5.17
CA PHE A 252 -13.44 1.04 5.68
C PHE A 252 -13.49 1.27 7.19
N GLY A 253 -12.39 1.04 7.91
CA GLY A 253 -12.32 1.20 9.35
C GLY A 253 -12.88 0.00 10.14
N SER A 254 -13.46 0.28 11.30
CA SER A 254 -14.00 -0.74 12.20
C SER A 254 -15.30 -1.33 11.65
N GLN A 255 -15.41 -2.66 11.62
CA GLN A 255 -16.48 -3.33 10.89
C GLN A 255 -16.75 -4.77 11.34
N ARG A 256 -17.93 -5.27 10.98
CA ARG A 256 -18.22 -6.70 10.91
C ARG A 256 -17.79 -7.20 9.53
N TYR A 257 -16.77 -8.05 9.49
CA TYR A 257 -16.13 -8.53 8.27
C TYR A 257 -16.56 -9.94 7.89
N VAL A 258 -16.76 -10.19 6.59
CA VAL A 258 -16.88 -11.53 5.99
C VAL A 258 -15.92 -11.61 4.80
N ARG A 259 -15.08 -12.65 4.73
CA ARG A 259 -14.11 -12.81 3.63
C ARG A 259 -14.78 -12.82 2.27
N PHE A 260 -14.29 -12.04 1.29
CA PHE A 260 -14.75 -12.07 -0.10
C PHE A 260 -14.56 -13.45 -0.78
N SER A 261 -15.33 -13.75 -1.82
CA SER A 261 -15.16 -14.95 -2.62
C SER A 261 -13.84 -14.91 -3.40
N PRO A 262 -12.91 -15.86 -3.21
CA PRO A 262 -11.55 -15.78 -3.75
C PRO A 262 -11.49 -15.72 -5.29
N GLU A 263 -12.55 -16.16 -5.98
CA GLU A 263 -12.68 -16.16 -7.43
C GLU A 263 -12.61 -14.75 -8.04
N VAL A 264 -12.92 -13.70 -7.27
CA VAL A 264 -12.78 -12.30 -7.72
C VAL A 264 -11.33 -11.92 -8.05
N LEU A 265 -10.36 -12.66 -7.52
CA LEU A 265 -8.92 -12.47 -7.78
C LEU A 265 -8.34 -13.44 -8.83
N SER A 266 -9.18 -14.30 -9.44
CA SER A 266 -8.72 -15.35 -10.33
C SER A 266 -7.93 -14.83 -11.53
N SER A 267 -8.33 -13.71 -12.14
CA SER A 267 -7.59 -13.08 -13.24
C SER A 267 -6.20 -12.62 -12.80
N ALA A 268 -6.05 -12.06 -11.60
CA ALA A 268 -4.76 -11.63 -11.06
C ALA A 268 -3.86 -12.80 -10.65
N GLN A 269 -4.43 -13.89 -10.10
CA GLN A 269 -3.65 -15.07 -9.71
C GLN A 269 -3.17 -15.89 -10.91
N ASN A 270 -3.97 -15.95 -11.97
CA ASN A 270 -3.67 -16.72 -13.18
C ASN A 270 -2.94 -15.89 -14.25
N ALA A 271 -2.68 -14.61 -13.99
CA ALA A 271 -2.00 -13.73 -14.91
C ALA A 271 -0.57 -14.23 -15.17
N GLY A 272 -0.37 -14.85 -16.34
CA GLY A 272 0.96 -15.16 -16.85
C GLY A 272 1.66 -13.89 -17.36
N MET A 273 2.97 -14.00 -17.62
CA MET A 273 3.81 -12.90 -18.13
C MET A 273 3.29 -12.24 -19.42
N ALA A 274 2.43 -12.93 -20.18
CA ALA A 274 1.87 -12.43 -21.44
C ALA A 274 0.54 -11.67 -21.29
N THR A 275 -0.12 -11.72 -20.13
CA THR A 275 -1.41 -11.05 -19.94
C THR A 275 -1.17 -9.57 -19.58
N PRO A 276 -1.72 -8.60 -20.34
CA PRO A 276 -1.57 -7.19 -20.01
C PRO A 276 -2.12 -6.87 -18.61
N LEU A 277 -1.33 -6.19 -17.78
CA LEU A 277 -1.76 -5.86 -16.41
C LEU A 277 -3.04 -5.02 -16.37
N THR A 278 -3.28 -4.20 -17.40
CA THR A 278 -4.50 -3.41 -17.55
C THR A 278 -5.75 -4.27 -17.71
N GLU A 279 -5.66 -5.41 -18.41
CA GLU A 279 -6.78 -6.35 -18.58
C GLU A 279 -7.07 -7.06 -17.26
N VAL A 280 -6.02 -7.53 -16.58
CA VAL A 280 -6.11 -8.15 -15.26
C VAL A 280 -6.84 -7.24 -14.27
N ILE A 281 -6.42 -5.97 -14.19
CA ILE A 281 -7.01 -5.00 -13.26
C ILE A 281 -8.43 -4.60 -13.69
N TYR A 282 -8.70 -4.50 -14.99
CA TYR A 282 -10.06 -4.26 -15.49
C TYR A 282 -11.02 -5.36 -15.02
N ASP A 283 -10.63 -6.63 -15.14
CA ASP A 283 -11.46 -7.76 -14.73
C ASP A 283 -11.70 -7.78 -13.22
N VAL A 284 -10.66 -7.51 -12.43
CA VAL A 284 -10.75 -7.44 -10.96
C VAL A 284 -11.67 -6.29 -10.51
N LEU A 285 -11.63 -5.14 -11.18
CA LEU A 285 -12.52 -3.99 -10.91
C LEU A 285 -13.97 -4.26 -11.32
N LYS A 286 -14.20 -5.12 -12.32
CA LYS A 286 -15.54 -5.52 -12.77
C LYS A 286 -16.11 -6.72 -12.01
N ALA A 287 -15.27 -7.46 -11.29
CA ALA A 287 -15.68 -8.60 -10.49
C ALA A 287 -16.69 -8.17 -9.40
N LYS A 288 -17.59 -9.07 -9.04
CA LYS A 288 -18.58 -8.83 -7.99
C LYS A 288 -18.02 -9.22 -6.63
N TRP A 289 -17.39 -8.26 -5.96
CA TRP A 289 -16.91 -8.41 -4.59
C TRP A 289 -18.10 -8.56 -3.63
N ASP A 290 -18.13 -9.65 -2.85
CA ASP A 290 -19.29 -10.08 -2.06
C ASP A 290 -18.97 -10.21 -0.55
N GLN A 291 -18.27 -9.19 -0.05
CA GLN A 291 -17.79 -9.02 1.32
C GLN A 291 -18.76 -8.23 2.19
#